data_AF-A0A3A4SGB9-F1
#
_entry.id   AF-A0A3A4SGB9-F1
#
_cell.length_a   1.000
_cell.length_b   1.000
_cell.length_c   1.000
_cell.angle_alpha   90.00
_cell.angle_beta   90.00
_cell.angle_gamma   90.00
#
_symmetry.space_group_name_H-M   'P 1'
#
loop_
_entity.id
_entity.type
_entity.pdbx_description
1 polymer ?
#
loop_
_entity_poly.entity_id
_entity_poly.type
_entity_poly.pdbx_seq_one_letter_code
_entity_poly.pdbx_strand_id
1 'polypeptide(L)' 'MLKFNLIEVVNGFYRYEVFPEGDVSRREIFEFNPSTREVKRNDPPRYGFDYVSKCIINLKNADGSLKESGQVAWY' A
#
# COMPACT_ATOMS: atom_id res chain seq x y z
N MET A 1 7.27 11.10 3.43
CA MET A 1 6.56 10.01 4.15
C MET A 1 5.48 9.46 3.25
N LEU A 2 5.31 8.15 3.15
CA LEU A 2 4.17 7.53 2.47
C LEU A 2 3.06 7.30 3.49
N LYS A 3 1.88 7.89 3.28
CA LYS A 3 0.70 7.53 4.07
C LYS A 3 -0.08 6.45 3.32
N PHE A 4 -0.72 5.54 4.05
CA PHE A 4 -1.59 4.54 3.46
C PHE A 4 -2.85 4.31 4.31
N ASN A 5 -3.96 4.00 3.66
CA ASN A 5 -5.21 3.60 4.29
C ASN A 5 -5.84 2.43 3.52
N LEU A 6 -6.41 1.48 4.24
CA LEU A 6 -7.24 0.41 3.73
C LEU A 6 -8.60 0.99 3.38
N ILE A 7 -9.01 0.80 2.14
CA ILE A 7 -10.31 1.22 1.63
C ILE A 7 -11.33 0.10 1.88
N GLU A 8 -11.00 -1.12 1.46
CA GLU A 8 -11.91 -2.26 1.50
C GLU A 8 -11.15 -3.59 1.36
N VAL A 9 -11.84 -4.69 1.64
CA VAL A 9 -11.35 -6.04 1.41
C VAL A 9 -12.36 -6.79 0.54
N VAL A 10 -11.94 -7.22 -0.64
CA VAL A 10 -12.80 -7.90 -1.63
C VAL A 10 -12.11 -9.17 -2.13
N ASN A 11 -12.74 -10.33 -1.95
CA ASN A 11 -12.19 -11.63 -2.40
C ASN A 11 -10.75 -11.91 -1.93
N GLY A 12 -10.42 -11.51 -0.70
CA GLY A 12 -9.07 -11.67 -0.13
C GLY A 12 -8.03 -10.66 -0.62
N PHE A 13 -8.41 -9.73 -1.50
CA PHE A 13 -7.60 -8.57 -1.86
C PHE A 13 -7.90 -7.41 -0.93
N TYR A 14 -6.85 -6.90 -0.29
CA TYR A 14 -6.88 -5.70 0.53
C TYR A 14 -6.56 -4.51 -0.37
N ARG A 15 -7.54 -3.63 -0.55
CA ARG A 15 -7.42 -2.45 -1.40
C ARG A 15 -6.97 -1.26 -0.58
N TYR A 16 -5.79 -0.74 -0.88
CA TYR A 16 -5.22 0.41 -0.19
C TYR A 16 -5.17 1.63 -1.09
N GLU A 17 -5.37 2.80 -0.50
CA GLU A 17 -4.88 4.06 -1.04
C GLU A 17 -3.55 4.43 -0.39
N VAL A 18 -2.67 5.06 -1.18
CA VAL A 18 -1.41 5.61 -0.72
C VAL A 18 -1.24 7.04 -1.17
N PHE A 19 -0.52 7.80 -0.34
CA PHE A 19 -0.23 9.21 -0.56
C PHE A 19 1.29 9.43 -0.47
N PRO A 20 1.99 9.37 -1.61
CA PRO A 20 3.37 9.81 -1.77
C PRO A 20 3.60 11.17 -1.12
N GLU A 21 4.57 11.26 -0.21
CA GLU A 21 4.86 12.49 0.55
C GLU A 21 3.68 13.05 1.37
N GLY A 22 2.59 12.30 1.50
CA GLY A 22 1.33 12.78 2.10
C GLY A 22 0.50 13.68 1.17
N ASP A 23 0.85 13.79 -0.10
CA ASP A 23 0.16 14.62 -1.09
C ASP A 23 -1.08 13.91 -1.66
N VAL A 24 -2.25 14.51 -1.43
CA VAL A 24 -3.55 13.99 -1.87
C VAL A 24 -3.70 14.00 -3.40
N SER A 25 -3.03 14.94 -4.09
CA SER A 25 -3.05 15.00 -5.55
C SER A 25 -2.30 13.83 -6.20
N ARG A 26 -1.43 13.18 -5.43
CA ARG A 26 -0.62 12.02 -5.83
C ARG A 26 -1.21 10.70 -5.31
N ARG A 27 -2.48 10.70 -4.91
CA ARG A 27 -3.18 9.50 -4.45
C ARG A 27 -3.07 8.39 -5.48
N GLU A 28 -2.68 7.22 -5.01
CA GLU A 28 -2.62 6.00 -5.81
C GLU A 28 -3.33 4.86 -5.08
N ILE A 29 -3.77 3.85 -5.84
CA ILE A 29 -4.46 2.68 -5.32
C ILE A 29 -3.72 1.42 -5.74
N PHE A 30 -3.53 0.51 -4.79
CA PHE A 30 -3.07 -0.84 -5.06
C PHE A 30 -3.93 -1.87 -4.32
N GLU A 31 -3.96 -3.08 -4.84
CA GLU A 31 -4.60 -4.22 -4.18
C GLU A 31 -3.53 -5.26 -3.86
N PHE A 32 -3.60 -5.81 -2.65
CA PHE A 32 -2.65 -6.82 -2.19
C PHE A 32 -3.39 -8.03 -1.63
N ASN A 33 -3.06 -9.22 -2.11
CA ASN A 33 -3.52 -10.47 -1.53
C ASN A 33 -2.41 -11.07 -0.64
N PRO A 34 -2.55 -11.06 0.70
CA PRO A 34 -1.50 -11.56 1.59
C PRO A 34 -1.25 -13.07 1.47
N SER A 35 -2.24 -13.85 1.00
CA SER A 35 -2.15 -15.30 0.87
C SER A 35 -1.36 -15.71 -0.38
N THR A 36 -1.61 -15.06 -1.51
CA THR A 36 -0.92 -15.36 -2.79
C THR A 36 0.31 -14.49 -3.03
N ARG A 37 0.46 -13.40 -2.25
CA ARG A 37 1.46 -12.34 -2.43
C ARG A 37 1.30 -11.56 -3.74
N GLU A 38 0.13 -11.66 -4.37
CA GLU A 38 -0.20 -10.94 -5.59
C GLU A 38 -0.43 -9.45 -5.30
N VAL A 39 0.10 -8.59 -6.16
CA VAL A 39 -0.08 -7.14 -6.11
C VAL A 39 -0.67 -6.67 -7.43
N LYS A 40 -1.80 -5.97 -7.39
CA LYS A 40 -2.42 -5.33 -8.55
C LYS A 40 -2.30 -3.82 -8.41
N ARG A 41 -1.81 -3.17 -9.46
CA ARG A 41 -1.73 -1.72 -9.58
C ARG A 41 -1.99 -1.30 -11.02
N ASN A 42 -2.72 -0.21 -11.20
CA ASN A 42 -3.10 0.28 -12.53
C ASN A 42 -1.94 0.96 -13.25
N ASP A 43 -1.03 1.58 -12.49
CA ASP A 43 0.08 2.35 -13.04
C ASP A 43 1.43 1.75 -12.60
N PRO A 44 2.47 1.80 -13.44
CA PRO A 44 3.85 1.66 -12.97
C PRO A 44 4.17 2.77 -11.94
N PRO A 45 5.18 2.58 -11.07
CA PRO A 45 5.50 3.57 -10.06
C PRO A 45 5.87 4.88 -10.77
N ARG A 46 5.14 5.96 -10.47
CA ARG A 46 5.36 7.28 -11.11
C ARG A 46 6.70 7.90 -10.74
N TYR A 47 7.24 7.44 -9.62
CA TYR A 47 8.53 7.82 -9.08
C TYR A 47 9.49 6.66 -9.36
N GLY A 48 10.73 6.92 -9.77
CA GLY A 48 11.69 5.90 -10.25
C GLY A 48 12.14 4.84 -9.23
N PHE A 49 11.35 4.57 -8.18
CA PHE A 49 11.54 3.55 -7.17
C PHE A 49 10.18 2.98 -6.71
N ASP A 50 10.15 1.72 -6.27
CA ASP A 50 8.91 1.04 -5.89
C ASP A 50 8.59 1.20 -4.39
N TYR A 51 7.93 2.29 -4.04
CA TYR A 51 7.42 2.56 -2.69
C TYR A 51 6.22 1.70 -2.30
N VAL A 52 5.45 1.16 -3.25
CA VAL A 52 4.32 0.27 -2.95
C VAL A 52 4.85 -1.03 -2.35
N SER A 53 5.91 -1.59 -2.94
CA SER A 53 6.59 -2.77 -2.39
C SER A 53 7.12 -2.50 -0.96
N LYS A 54 7.69 -1.32 -0.70
CA LYS A 54 8.10 -0.91 0.66
C LYS A 54 6.92 -0.76 1.62
N CYS A 55 5.80 -0.22 1.14
CA CYS A 55 4.56 -0.10 1.90
C CYS A 55 4.08 -1.48 2.36
N ILE A 56 4.01 -2.45 1.42
CA ILE A 56 3.54 -3.81 1.68
C ILE A 56 4.35 -4.51 2.78
N ILE A 57 5.68 -4.36 2.79
CA ILE A 57 6.54 -4.92 3.85
C ILE A 57 6.14 -4.39 5.23
N ASN A 58 5.73 -3.13 5.31
CA ASN A 58 5.37 -2.44 6.55
C ASN A 58 3.88 -2.51 6.91
N LEU A 59 3.04 -3.10 6.04
CA LEU A 59 1.63 -3.34 6.33
C LEU A 59 1.44 -4.36 7.44
N LYS A 60 2.37 -5.29 7.65
CA LYS A 60 2.21 -6.34 8.66
C LYS A 60 2.39 -5.78 10.07
N ASN A 61 1.46 -6.13 10.95
CA ASN A 61 1.59 -6.01 12.40
C ASN A 61 2.47 -7.15 12.94
N ALA A 62 2.88 -7.03 14.21
CA ALA A 62 3.70 -8.05 14.88
C ALA A 62 3.00 -9.42 14.98
N ASP A 63 1.65 -9.42 15.01
CA ASP A 63 0.81 -10.62 15.05
C ASP A 63 0.54 -11.23 13.66
N GLY A 64 1.05 -10.62 12.59
CA GLY A 64 0.83 -11.05 11.21
C GLY A 64 -0.43 -10.52 10.53
N SER A 65 -1.30 -9.79 11.24
CA SER A 65 -2.42 -9.07 10.65
C SER A 65 -1.93 -7.89 9.78
N LEU A 66 -2.78 -7.42 8.85
CA LEU A 66 -2.48 -6.23 8.05
C LEU A 66 -3.03 -4.98 8.72
N LYS A 67 -2.25 -3.90 8.70
CA LYS A 67 -2.64 -2.57 9.18
C LYS A 67 -3.73 -1.99 8.29
N GLU A 68 -4.70 -1.34 8.90
CA GLU A 68 -5.72 -0.58 8.20
C GLU A 68 -5.23 0.81 7.79
N SER A 69 -4.29 1.41 8.51
CA SER A 69 -3.67 2.68 8.10
C SER A 69 -2.29 2.84 8.72
N GLY A 70 -1.52 3.80 8.20
CA GLY A 70 -0.22 4.11 8.76
C GLY A 70 0.62 5.01 7.88
N GLN A 71 1.88 5.15 8.30
CA GLN A 71 2.87 5.94 7.59
C GLN A 71 4.21 5.21 7.59
N VAL A 72 4.92 5.28 6.47
CA VAL A 72 6.28 4.71 6.33
C VAL A 72 7.21 5.73 5.69
N ALA A 73 8.51 5.55 5.88
CA ALA A 73 9.50 6.33 5.15
C ALA A 73 9.25 6.17 3.65
N TRP A 74 9.29 7.30 2.94
CA TRP A 74 9.10 7.33 1.49
C TRP A 74 10.34 6.82 0.75
N TYR A 75 11.53 6.98 1.34
CA TYR A 75 12.83 6.70 0.73
C TYR A 75 13.50 5.43 1.26
#